data_AF-A0A392QG71-F1
#
_entry.id   AF-A0A392QG71-F1
#
_cell.length_a   1.000
_cell.length_b   1.000
_cell.length_c   1.000
_cell.angle_alpha   90.00
_cell.angle_beta   90.00
_cell.angle_gamma   90.00
#
_symmetry.space_group_name_H-M   'P 1'
#
loop_
_entity.id
_entity.type
_entity.pdbx_description
1 polymer ?
#
loop_
_entity_poly.entity_id
_entity_poly.type
_entity_poly.pdbx_seq_one_letter_code
_entity_poly.pdbx_strand_id
1 'polypeptide(L)' 'MSGLYEQVSDASEYLERTFLSPASTRAIDLIRKWMEDAGLRTWVDQMGNVHGRVEGANANTEALLIGSHM' A
#
# COMPACT_ATOMS: atom_id res chain seq x y z
N MET A 1 -19.26 6.95 8.85
CA MET A 1 -18.42 6.06 8.01
C MET A 1 -17.86 6.75 6.76
N SER A 2 -18.02 8.08 6.59
CA SER A 2 -17.67 8.80 5.34
C SER A 2 -16.19 9.16 5.17
N GLY A 3 -15.43 9.32 6.26
CA GLY A 3 -14.11 9.96 6.17
C GLY A 3 -13.02 9.15 5.45
N LEU A 4 -12.96 7.82 5.61
CA LEU A 4 -11.88 7.02 5.02
C LEU A 4 -12.16 6.63 3.56
N TYR A 5 -13.44 6.54 3.20
CA TYR A 5 -13.86 6.05 1.89
C TYR A 5 -13.51 7.05 0.77
N GLU A 6 -13.82 8.32 0.99
CA GLU A 6 -13.52 9.41 0.05
C GLU A 6 -12.01 9.63 -0.15
N GLN A 7 -11.19 9.25 0.84
CA GLN A 7 -9.74 9.40 0.74
C GLN A 7 -9.12 8.46 -0.30
N VAL A 8 -9.72 7.29 -0.56
CA VAL A 8 -9.12 6.22 -1.38
C VAL A 8 -10.07 5.60 -2.39
N SER A 9 -11.21 6.23 -2.67
CA SER A 9 -12.18 5.83 -3.69
C SER A 9 -12.39 6.97 -4.68
N ASP A 10 -12.62 6.65 -5.95
CA ASP A 10 -13.04 7.60 -6.98
C ASP A 10 -14.58 7.67 -7.12
N ALA A 11 -15.32 6.75 -6.49
CA ALA A 11 -16.76 6.79 -6.37
C ALA A 11 -17.21 7.09 -4.93
N SER A 12 -18.37 7.75 -4.79
CA SER A 12 -18.93 8.16 -3.50
C SER A 12 -19.80 7.09 -2.82
N GLU A 13 -20.40 6.18 -3.59
CA GLU A 13 -21.36 5.18 -3.08
C GLU A 13 -20.77 3.78 -2.92
N TYR A 14 -19.71 3.46 -3.66
CA TYR A 14 -19.01 2.18 -3.62
C TYR A 14 -17.50 2.38 -3.80
N LEU A 15 -16.71 1.33 -3.54
CA LEU A 15 -15.26 1.42 -3.55
C LEU A 15 -14.84 1.24 -4.99
N GLU A 16 -14.46 2.35 -5.61
CA GLU A 16 -13.91 2.36 -6.94
C GLU A 16 -12.45 2.77 -6.85
N ARG A 17 -11.57 1.83 -7.17
CA ARG A 17 -10.13 2.03 -7.18
C ARG A 17 -9.51 1.15 -8.26
N THR A 18 -9.64 1.59 -9.50
CA THR A 18 -9.13 0.84 -10.65
C THR A 18 -7.61 1.01 -10.78
N PHE A 19 -6.98 0.17 -11.59
CA PHE A 19 -5.52 0.16 -11.75
C PHE A 19 -4.98 1.52 -12.20
N LEU A 20 -4.04 2.08 -11.43
CA LEU A 20 -3.39 3.39 -11.65
C LEU A 20 -4.35 4.60 -11.67
N SER A 21 -5.57 4.43 -11.17
CA SER A 21 -6.51 5.54 -10.92
C SER A 21 -5.99 6.52 -9.86
N PRO A 22 -6.50 7.76 -9.81
CA PRO A 22 -6.21 8.69 -8.71
C PRO A 22 -6.48 8.07 -7.33
N ALA A 23 -7.56 7.30 -7.16
CA ALA A 23 -7.83 6.57 -5.92
C ALA A 23 -6.72 5.57 -5.58
N SER A 24 -6.17 4.88 -6.58
CA SER A 24 -5.07 3.93 -6.35
C SER A 24 -3.82 4.63 -5.85
N THR A 25 -3.48 5.81 -6.39
CA THR A 25 -2.34 6.60 -5.91
C THR A 25 -2.53 7.05 -4.46
N ARG A 26 -3.72 7.56 -4.10
CA ARG A 26 -4.03 7.95 -2.71
C ARG A 26 -3.93 6.76 -1.75
N ALA A 27 -4.40 5.59 -2.19
CA ALA A 27 -4.31 4.36 -1.40
C ALA A 27 -2.87 3.86 -1.24
N ILE A 28 -2.04 3.94 -2.30
CA ILE A 28 -0.60 3.65 -2.24
C ILE A 28 0.07 4.51 -1.18
N ASP A 29 -0.17 5.82 -1.20
CA ASP A 29 0.44 6.75 -0.25
C ASP A 29 0.00 6.46 1.20
N LEU A 30 -1.28 6.13 1.41
CA LEU A 30 -1.79 5.78 2.73
C LEU A 30 -1.18 4.48 3.27
N ILE A 31 -1.10 3.44 2.44
CA ILE A 31 -0.51 2.15 2.82
C ILE A 31 0.97 2.33 3.15
N ARG A 32 1.71 3.08 2.32
CA ARG A 32 3.12 3.39 2.59
C ARG A 32 3.31 4.09 3.92
N LYS A 33 2.48 5.08 4.22
CA LYS A 33 2.51 5.77 5.51
C LYS A 33 2.29 4.79 6.67
N TRP A 34 1.29 3.91 6.59
CA TRP A 34 1.07 2.90 7.63
C TRP A 34 2.24 1.92 7.79
N MET A 35 2.86 1.50 6.68
CA MET A 35 4.05 0.65 6.72
C MET A 35 5.24 1.38 7.36
N GLU A 36 5.46 2.65 7.01
CA GLU A 36 6.52 3.50 7.59
C GLU A 36 6.28 3.73 9.09
N ASP A 37 5.05 4.02 9.50
CA ASP A 37 4.66 4.17 10.91
C ASP A 37 4.88 2.88 11.71
N ALA A 38 4.76 1.71 11.06
CA ALA A 38 5.07 0.41 11.62
C ALA A 38 6.57 0.04 11.57
N GLY A 39 7.43 0.93 11.07
CA GLY A 39 8.89 0.75 11.02
C GLY A 39 9.41 0.00 9.80
N LEU A 40 8.60 -0.19 8.76
CA LEU A 40 9.04 -0.83 7.52
C LEU A 40 9.69 0.21 6.60
N ARG A 41 10.74 -0.21 5.88
CA ARG A 41 11.22 0.51 4.70
C ARG A 41 10.25 0.27 3.54
N THR A 42 9.78 1.32 2.88
CA THR A 42 8.84 1.20 1.77
C THR A 42 9.45 1.64 0.43
N TRP A 43 8.91 1.10 -0.67
CA TRP A 43 9.11 1.60 -2.03
C TRP A 43 7.94 1.21 -2.93
N VAL A 44 7.81 1.89 -4.06
CA VAL A 44 6.90 1.52 -5.16
C VAL A 44 7.76 1.12 -6.34
N ASP A 45 7.49 -0.03 -6.94
CA ASP A 45 8.21 -0.46 -8.14
C ASP A 45 7.62 0.17 -9.41
N GLN A 46 8.24 -0.10 -10.55
CA GLN A 46 7.84 0.48 -11.85
C GLN A 46 6.47 -0.03 -12.35
N MET A 47 5.93 -1.08 -11.74
CA MET A 47 4.60 -1.61 -12.07
C MET A 47 3.51 -1.05 -11.13
N GLY A 48 3.89 -0.23 -10.15
CA GLY A 48 2.97 0.36 -9.17
C GLY A 48 2.71 -0.54 -7.96
N ASN A 49 3.46 -1.62 -7.75
CA ASN A 49 3.30 -2.43 -6.55
C ASN A 49 3.93 -1.71 -5.35
N VAL A 50 3.23 -1.74 -4.22
CA VAL A 50 3.73 -1.21 -2.95
C VAL A 50 4.42 -2.32 -2.18
N HIS A 51 5.67 -2.05 -1.80
CA HIS A 51 6.47 -2.96 -1.01
C HIS A 51 6.77 -2.34 0.35
N GLY A 52 6.70 -3.16 1.40
CA GLY A 52 7.16 -2.83 2.73
C GLY A 52 8.04 -3.96 3.24
N ARG A 53 9.21 -3.63 3.79
CA ARG A 53 10.17 -4.60 4.31
C ARG A 53 10.69 -4.19 5.67
N VAL A 54 10.71 -5.15 6.59
CA VAL A 54 11.49 -5.12 7.82
C VAL A 54 12.54 -6.22 7.73
N GLU A 55 13.77 -5.94 8.16
CA GLU A 55 14.82 -6.96 8.18
C GLU A 55 14.57 -7.96 9.32
N GLY A 56 14.75 -9.24 9.02
CA GLY A 56 14.80 -10.27 10.05
C GLY A 56 16.09 -10.23 10.86
N ALA A 57 16.20 -11.06 11.89
CA ALA A 57 17.41 -11.18 12.69
C ALA A 57 18.66 -11.60 11.87
N ASN A 58 18.46 -12.29 10.74
CA ASN A 58 19.51 -12.60 9.78
C ASN A 58 19.12 -12.06 8.39
N ALA A 59 19.76 -10.98 7.97
CA ALA A 59 19.48 -10.33 6.68
C ALA A 59 19.91 -11.17 5.45
N ASN A 60 20.64 -12.27 5.65
CA ASN A 60 21.12 -13.15 4.57
C ASN A 60 20.18 -14.32 4.26
N THR A 61 19.09 -14.50 5.01
CA THR A 61 18.09 -15.54 4.71
C THR A 61 17.04 -15.03 3.73
N GLU A 62 16.30 -15.96 3.14
CA GLU A 62 15.17 -15.62 2.25
C GLU A 62 14.10 -14.83 3.00
N ALA A 63 13.41 -13.94 2.27
CA ALA A 63 12.30 -13.17 2.81
C ALA A 63 10.98 -13.96 2.68
N LEU A 64 10.16 -13.93 3.73
CA LEU A 64 8.74 -14.31 3.63
C LEU A 64 7.97 -13.14 3.02
N LEU A 65 7.33 -13.38 1.86
CA LEU A 65 6.48 -12.39 1.21
C LEU A 65 5.00 -12.69 1.50
N ILE A 66 4.28 -11.69 2.01
CA ILE A 66 2.83 -11.72 2.18
C ILE A 66 2.22 -10.51 1.47
N GLY A 67 1.09 -10.71 0.82
CA GLY A 67 0.43 -9.64 0.07
C GLY A 67 -0.85 -10.09 -0.60
N SER A 68 -1.52 -9.14 -1.24
CA SER A 68 -2.71 -9.34 -2.06
C SER A 68 -2.72 -8.26 -3.15
N HIS A 69 -3.90 -7.73 -3.48
CA HIS A 69 -4.15 -6.64 -4.41
C HIS A 69 -4.89 -5.51 -3.71
N MET A 70 -4.95 -4.37 -4.38
CA MET A 70 -5.56 -3.13 -3.90
C MET A 70 -6.44 -2.51 -4.97
#